data_AF-A0A3B9B9W0-F1
#
_entry.id   AF-A0A3B9B9W0-F1
#
_cell.length_a   1.000
_cell.length_b   1.000
_cell.length_c   1.000
_cell.angle_alpha   90.00
_cell.angle_beta   90.00
_cell.angle_gamma   90.00
#
_symmetry.space_group_name_H-M   'P 1'
#
loop_
_entity.id
_entity.type
_entity.pdbx_description
1 polymer ?
#
loop_
_entity_poly.entity_id
_entity_poly.type
_entity_poly.pdbx_seq_one_letter_code
_entity_poly.pdbx_strand_id
1 'polypeptide(L)' 'MNSRPNIILIITDQQRYDTINALGYEHCITPNLDNLIENGTTFEQCHV' A
#
# COMPACT_ATOMS: atom_id res chain seq x y z
N MET A 1 -16.51 -10.62 -20.15
CA MET A 1 -15.53 -9.95 -19.27
C MET A 1 -15.73 -8.44 -19.42
N ASN A 2 -15.84 -7.71 -18.32
CA ASN A 2 -15.95 -6.25 -18.37
C ASN A 2 -14.56 -5.70 -18.73
N SER A 3 -14.39 -5.15 -19.93
CA SER A 3 -13.07 -4.73 -20.46
C SER A 3 -12.55 -3.44 -19.82
N ARG A 4 -13.39 -2.75 -19.05
CA ARG A 4 -13.03 -1.53 -18.34
C ARG A 4 -12.88 -1.84 -16.85
N PRO A 5 -11.66 -1.82 -16.28
CA PRO A 5 -11.47 -2.00 -14.86
C PRO A 5 -12.04 -0.80 -14.09
N ASN A 6 -12.48 -1.05 -12.85
CA ASN A 6 -12.73 0.02 -11.89
C ASN A 6 -11.40 0.47 -11.29
N ILE A 7 -11.27 1.77 -11.01
CA ILE A 7 -10.07 2.35 -10.40
C ILE A 7 -10.46 2.89 -9.02
N ILE A 8 -9.75 2.45 -7.98
CA ILE A 8 -9.89 2.97 -6.62
C ILE A 8 -8.55 3.62 -6.26
N LEU A 9 -8.59 4.90 -5.89
CA LEU A 9 -7.43 5.65 -5.41
C LEU A 9 -7.62 5.93 -3.92
N ILE A 10 -6.74 5.37 -3.10
CA ILE A 10 -6.72 5.58 -1.64
C ILE A 10 -5.51 6.46 -1.32
N ILE A 11 -5.75 7.60 -0.67
CA ILE A 11 -4.71 8.53 -0.23
C ILE A 11 -4.86 8.72 1.27
N THR A 12 -3.74 8.63 1.97
CA THR A 12 -3.64 8.84 3.41
C THR A 12 -3.09 10.22 3.69
N ASP A 13 -3.57 10.87 4.75
CA ASP A 13 -2.99 12.13 5.20
C ASP A 13 -1.88 11.84 6.24
N GLN A 14 -0.71 12.46 6.05
CA GLN A 14 0.46 12.40 6.93
C GLN A 14 1.01 11.00 7.29
N GLN A 15 0.60 9.93 6.61
CA GLN A 15 1.20 8.61 6.80
C GLN A 15 2.66 8.65 6.36
N ARG A 16 3.57 8.18 7.22
CA ARG A 16 4.98 8.02 6.84
C ARG A 16 5.16 6.76 6.01
N TYR A 17 6.13 6.77 5.10
CA TYR A 17 6.40 5.63 4.22
C TYR A 17 6.84 4.38 5.01
N ASP A 18 7.42 4.57 6.19
CA ASP A 18 7.97 3.53 7.06
C ASP A 18 6.97 3.02 8.10
N THR A 19 5.66 3.24 7.95
CA THR A 19 4.65 2.78 8.94
C THR A 19 3.79 1.63 8.44
N ILE A 20 4.34 0.77 7.57
CA ILE A 20 3.69 -0.45 7.09
C ILE A 20 4.52 -1.66 7.52
N ASN A 21 3.86 -2.66 8.10
CA ASN A 21 4.52 -3.85 8.64
C ASN A 21 5.35 -4.59 7.58
N ALA A 22 4.71 -4.92 6.46
CA ALA A 22 5.36 -5.62 5.35
C ALA A 22 6.50 -4.82 4.68
N LEU A 23 6.65 -3.53 4.98
CA LEU A 23 7.74 -2.68 4.49
C LEU A 23 8.82 -2.40 5.56
N GLY A 24 8.86 -3.20 6.63
CA GLY A 24 9.95 -3.20 7.60
C GLY A 24 9.66 -2.51 8.93
N TYR A 25 8.39 -2.16 9.21
CA TYR A 25 8.00 -1.56 10.49
C TYR A 25 7.16 -2.50 11.34
N GLU A 26 7.86 -3.43 12.00
CA GLU A 26 7.28 -4.57 12.73
C GLU A 26 6.29 -4.18 13.85
N HIS A 27 6.34 -2.94 14.33
CA HIS A 27 5.45 -2.43 15.38
C HIS A 27 4.08 -1.98 14.87
N CYS A 28 3.93 -1.70 13.56
CA CYS A 28 2.61 -1.40 12.98
C CYS A 28 1.87 -2.70 12.69
N ILE A 29 0.55 -2.70 12.90
CA ILE A 29 -0.34 -3.80 12.54
C ILE A 29 -1.15 -3.34 11.32
N THR A 30 -0.78 -3.80 10.12
CA THR A 30 -1.33 -3.31 8.84
C THR A 30 -1.83 -4.42 7.91
N PRO A 31 -2.60 -5.41 8.38
CA PRO A 31 -2.88 -6.65 7.63
C PRO A 31 -3.55 -6.43 6.27
N ASN A 32 -4.36 -5.39 6.12
CA ASN A 32 -4.99 -5.07 4.83
C ASN A 32 -4.00 -4.45 3.83
N LEU A 33 -3.05 -3.64 4.30
CA LEU A 33 -2.00 -3.08 3.45
C LEU A 33 -0.96 -4.15 3.11
N ASP A 34 -0.64 -5.02 4.06
CA ASP A 34 0.27 -6.15 3.84
C ASP A 34 -0.28 -7.07 2.74
N ASN A 35 -1.58 -7.37 2.76
CA ASN A 35 -2.24 -8.13 1.69
C ASN A 35 -2.22 -7.42 0.32
N LEU A 36 -2.35 -6.09 0.29
CA LEU A 36 -2.21 -5.32 -0.96
C LEU A 36 -0.78 -5.39 -1.51
N ILE A 37 0.23 -5.43 -0.65
CA ILE A 37 1.63 -5.56 -1.04
C ILE A 37 1.89 -6.95 -1.63
N GLU A 38 1.41 -8.01 -0.97
CA GLU A 38 1.59 -9.40 -1.44
C GLU A 38 0.96 -9.66 -2.82
N ASN A 39 -0.16 -8.98 -3.13
CA ASN A 39 -0.90 -9.16 -4.38
C ASN A 39 -0.67 -8.03 -5.40
N GLY A 40 0.29 -7.15 -5.14
CA GLY A 40 0.47 -5.90 -5.86
C GLY A 40 1.90 -5.64 -6.30
N THR A 41 2.21 -4.37 -6.47
CA THR A 41 3.56 -3.89 -6.78
C THR A 41 3.84 -2.70 -5.89
N THR A 42 4.93 -2.79 -5.12
CA THR A 42 5.39 -1.74 -4.23
C THR A 42 6.45 -0.90 -4.92
N PHE A 43 6.35 0.43 -4.77
CA PHE A 43 7.37 1.37 -5.22
C PHE A 43 8.14 1.89 -4.00
N GLU A 44 9.39 1.48 -3.83
CA GLU A 44 10.23 1.88 -2.67
C GLU A 44 10.82 3.29 -2.79
N GLN A 45 10.80 3.87 -4.00
CA GLN A 45 11.31 5.23 -4.29
C GLN A 45 10.21 6.06 -4.94
N CYS A 46 9.12 6.28 -4.21
CA CYS A 46 7.98 7.10 -4.63
C CYS A 46 8.02 8.45 -3.90
N HIS A 47 8.11 9.54 -4.65
CA HIS A 47 8.26 10.91 -4.11
C HIS A 47 7.04 11.77 -4.46
N VAL A 48 6.81 12.80 -3.64
CA VAL A 48 5.81 13.85 -3.90
C VAL A 48 6.39 14.92 -4.83
#